data_AF-A0A1F4YDK5-F1
#
_entry.id   AF-A0A1F4YDK5-F1
#
_cell.length_a   1.000
_cell.length_b   1.000
_cell.length_c   1.000
_cell.angle_alpha   90.00
_cell.angle_beta   90.00
_cell.angle_gamma   90.00
#
_symmetry.space_group_name_H-M   'P 1'
#
loop_
_entity.id
_entity.type
_entity.pdbx_description
1 polymer ?
#
loop_
_entity_poly.entity_id
_entity_poly.type
_entity_poly.pdbx_seq_one_letter_code
_entity_poly.pdbx_strand_id
1 'polypeptide(L)'
;MRKEDFFDGRWAVREMEAFSALYPGGNLWVAGYKYLPSKTREIFEGLSRRFVHPRSYRRNDFFGCFGLSHENGDITWGAWRRPIWRGDSSGDGIETALYFHDVSGQGDQVGRSEVVYTLGNSESFFEDKPYVEYSETAERIQGRGLDLRRLVYMNAACNFFLGRRLYSSDIFLTHPVSGERVHKRSWERLVLEGLAERLDEGEHERYVFLEPRMIQWRVGTFLERLKGRRSAG
;
A
#
# COMPACT_ATOMS: atom_id res chain seq x y z
N MET A 1 4.21 -4.05 -19.24
CA MET A 1 5.52 -4.11 -18.55
C MET A 1 5.90 -5.57 -18.41
N ARG A 2 7.10 -6.00 -18.80
CA ARG A 2 7.54 -7.38 -18.52
C ARG A 2 7.95 -7.46 -17.05
N LYS A 3 7.77 -8.61 -16.38
CA LYS A 3 8.18 -8.82 -14.97
C LYS A 3 9.64 -8.41 -14.71
N GLU A 4 10.51 -8.54 -15.71
CA GLU A 4 11.94 -8.18 -15.66
C GLU A 4 12.16 -6.66 -15.53
N ASP A 5 11.38 -5.84 -16.24
CA ASP A 5 11.50 -4.38 -16.23
C ASP A 5 11.15 -3.79 -14.84
N PHE A 6 10.29 -4.48 -14.08
CA PHE A 6 9.89 -4.11 -12.71
C PHE A 6 11.05 -4.20 -11.71
N PHE A 7 11.92 -5.21 -11.84
CA PHE A 7 13.07 -5.42 -10.93
C PHE A 7 14.29 -4.56 -11.30
N ASP A 8 14.34 -4.03 -12.52
CA ASP A 8 15.44 -3.20 -13.01
C ASP A 8 15.26 -1.70 -12.68
N GLY A 9 14.13 -1.30 -12.10
CA GLY A 9 13.88 0.07 -11.60
C GLY A 9 13.90 1.14 -12.69
N ARG A 10 13.76 0.75 -13.97
CA ARG A 10 13.67 1.69 -15.09
C ARG A 10 12.20 2.02 -15.30
N TRP A 11 11.75 3.14 -14.74
CA TRP A 11 10.39 3.63 -14.99
C TRP A 11 10.41 4.86 -15.89
N ALA A 12 9.65 4.82 -16.97
CA ALA A 12 9.59 5.89 -17.97
C ALA A 12 8.58 6.98 -17.59
N VAL A 13 8.74 8.19 -18.14
CA VAL A 13 7.80 9.32 -17.92
C VAL A 13 6.35 8.96 -18.28
N ARG A 14 6.15 8.17 -19.35
CA ARG A 14 4.82 7.64 -19.74
C ARG A 14 4.16 6.76 -18.68
N GLU A 15 4.95 6.17 -17.80
CA GLU A 15 4.47 5.32 -16.72
C GLU A 15 4.00 6.18 -15.53
N MET A 16 4.57 7.37 -15.33
CA MET A 16 4.09 8.31 -14.30
C MET A 16 2.70 8.87 -14.63
N GLU A 17 2.40 9.17 -15.90
CA GLU A 17 1.06 9.59 -16.35
C GLU A 17 0.01 8.49 -16.11
N ALA A 18 0.39 7.22 -16.34
CA ALA A 18 -0.47 6.07 -16.07
C ALA A 18 -0.80 5.95 -14.57
N PHE A 19 0.14 6.26 -13.68
CA PHE A 19 -0.13 6.31 -12.25
C PHE A 19 -1.10 7.45 -11.89
N SER A 20 -0.92 8.66 -12.41
CA SER A 20 -1.82 9.80 -12.14
C SER A 20 -3.25 9.53 -12.62
N ALA A 21 -3.44 8.74 -13.68
CA ALA A 21 -4.76 8.29 -14.12
C ALA A 21 -5.45 7.34 -13.11
N LEU A 22 -4.67 6.59 -12.32
CA LEU A 22 -5.16 5.71 -11.25
C LEU A 22 -5.34 6.44 -9.92
N TYR A 23 -4.47 7.42 -9.64
CA TYR A 23 -4.49 8.26 -8.45
C TYR A 23 -4.33 9.75 -8.81
N PRO A 24 -5.43 10.48 -9.04
CA PRO A 24 -5.37 11.89 -9.41
C PRO A 24 -4.96 12.82 -8.26
N GLY A 25 -4.87 12.30 -7.02
CA GLY A 25 -4.52 13.09 -5.82
C GLY A 25 -3.03 13.34 -5.62
N GLY A 26 -2.18 13.00 -6.60
CA GLY A 26 -0.74 13.15 -6.49
C GLY A 26 0.05 12.73 -7.72
N ASN A 27 1.36 12.94 -7.65
CA ASN A 27 2.32 12.61 -8.71
C ASN A 27 3.41 11.70 -8.17
N LEU A 28 3.74 10.65 -8.92
CA LEU A 28 4.77 9.68 -8.58
C LEU A 28 6.08 10.02 -9.30
N TRP A 29 7.21 9.89 -8.61
CA TRP A 29 8.55 9.96 -9.21
C TRP A 29 9.45 8.83 -8.70
N VAL A 30 10.43 8.47 -9.52
CA VAL A 30 11.45 7.48 -9.16
C VAL A 30 12.41 8.08 -8.14
N ALA A 31 12.74 7.33 -7.10
CA ALA A 31 13.77 7.65 -6.13
C ALA A 31 14.81 6.52 -6.07
N GLY A 32 16.08 6.86 -5.83
CA GLY A 32 17.06 5.84 -5.44
C GLY A 32 17.00 5.60 -3.94
N TYR A 33 17.14 4.34 -3.50
CA TYR A 33 17.08 3.98 -2.07
C TYR A 33 18.03 4.84 -1.20
N LYS A 34 19.25 5.11 -1.69
CA LYS A 34 20.24 5.94 -0.99
C LYS A 34 19.83 7.40 -0.79
N TYR A 35 18.85 7.88 -1.55
CA TYR A 35 18.32 9.24 -1.49
C TYR A 35 17.05 9.36 -0.63
N LEU A 36 16.52 8.24 -0.13
CA LEU A 36 15.42 8.27 0.82
C LEU A 36 15.89 8.88 2.16
N PRO A 37 15.04 9.68 2.84
CA PRO A 37 15.34 10.19 4.18
C PRO A 37 15.78 9.06 5.12
N SER A 38 16.72 9.33 6.03
CA SER A 38 17.25 8.32 6.98
C SER A 38 16.14 7.64 7.76
N LYS A 39 15.21 8.42 8.33
CA LYS A 39 14.03 7.93 9.05
C LYS A 39 13.15 7.01 8.20
N THR A 40 12.94 7.34 6.92
CA THR A 40 12.19 6.49 5.99
C THR A 40 12.90 5.15 5.81
N ARG A 41 14.22 5.15 5.60
CA ARG A 41 15.00 3.91 5.48
C ARG A 41 14.92 3.06 6.74
N GLU A 42 15.06 3.67 7.91
CA GLU A 42 14.94 2.97 9.20
C GLU A 42 13.57 2.33 9.39
N ILE A 43 12.48 3.02 9.00
CA ILE A 43 11.12 2.48 9.07
C ILE A 43 10.97 1.29 8.13
N PHE A 44 11.43 1.39 6.88
CA PHE A 44 11.36 0.27 5.93
C PHE A 44 12.15 -0.93 6.42
N GLU A 45 13.34 -0.71 6.99
CA GLU A 45 14.14 -1.77 7.59
C GLU A 45 13.45 -2.39 8.81
N GLY A 46 12.80 -1.59 9.66
CA GLY A 46 12.04 -2.07 10.80
C GLY A 46 10.85 -2.93 10.38
N LEU A 47 10.07 -2.48 9.39
CA LEU A 47 8.94 -3.24 8.84
C LEU A 47 9.41 -4.54 8.20
N SER A 48 10.46 -4.48 7.37
CA SER A 48 11.01 -5.64 6.68
C SER A 48 11.58 -6.72 7.61
N ARG A 49 11.92 -6.40 8.86
CA ARG A 49 12.42 -7.39 9.84
C ARG A 49 11.32 -8.09 10.61
N ARG A 50 10.13 -7.51 10.69
CA ARG A 50 9.09 -7.90 11.67
C ARG A 50 8.59 -9.33 11.47
N PHE A 51 8.50 -9.79 10.22
CA PHE A 51 7.89 -11.08 9.85
C PHE A 51 8.79 -11.96 8.98
N VAL A 52 10.11 -11.71 9.03
CA VAL A 52 11.08 -12.42 8.20
C VAL A 52 11.96 -13.28 9.07
N HIS A 53 12.12 -14.54 8.70
CA HIS A 53 13.06 -15.42 9.37
C HIS A 53 14.47 -14.78 9.37
N PRO A 54 15.19 -14.72 10.51
CA PRO A 54 16.46 -13.98 10.61
C PRO A 54 17.51 -14.36 9.56
N ARG A 55 17.51 -15.61 9.10
CA ARG A 55 18.42 -16.11 8.05
C ARG A 55 18.06 -15.66 6.63
N SER A 56 16.81 -15.26 6.41
CA SER A 56 16.32 -14.74 5.12
C SER A 56 16.41 -13.22 5.04
N TYR A 57 16.46 -12.52 6.17
CA TYR A 57 16.55 -11.07 6.20
C TYR A 57 17.92 -10.57 5.74
N ARG A 58 17.90 -9.58 4.84
CA ARG A 58 19.08 -8.86 4.38
C ARG A 58 18.86 -7.36 4.58
N ARG A 59 19.86 -6.68 5.14
CA ARG A 59 19.83 -5.23 5.31
C ARG A 59 19.99 -4.53 3.96
N ASN A 60 19.31 -3.40 3.79
CA ASN A 60 19.26 -2.59 2.58
C ASN A 60 18.75 -3.36 1.36
N ASP A 61 17.91 -4.40 1.57
CA ASP A 61 17.47 -5.28 0.51
C ASP A 61 16.19 -4.77 -0.17
N PHE A 62 16.26 -3.55 -0.67
CA PHE A 62 15.18 -2.87 -1.36
C PHE A 62 15.54 -2.60 -2.82
N PHE A 63 14.54 -2.71 -3.68
CA PHE A 63 14.60 -2.31 -5.09
C PHE A 63 13.41 -1.39 -5.39
N GLY A 64 13.46 -0.65 -6.51
CA GLY A 64 12.34 0.19 -6.95
C GLY A 64 11.78 1.11 -5.87
N CYS A 65 12.44 2.25 -5.60
CA CYS A 65 11.92 3.25 -4.67
C CYS A 65 11.24 4.39 -5.42
N PHE A 66 10.22 4.98 -4.81
CA PHE A 66 9.52 6.15 -5.35
C PHE A 66 9.15 7.13 -4.26
N GLY A 67 8.87 8.36 -4.67
CA GLY A 67 8.09 9.30 -3.88
C GLY A 67 6.77 9.59 -4.58
N LEU A 68 5.74 9.87 -3.78
CA LEU A 68 4.43 10.34 -4.20
C LEU A 68 4.15 11.66 -3.51
N SER A 69 4.02 12.74 -4.27
CA SER A 69 3.63 14.04 -3.73
C SER A 69 2.13 14.11 -3.75
N HIS A 70 1.55 14.47 -2.61
CA HIS A 70 0.14 14.76 -2.51
C HIS A 70 -0.10 16.25 -2.70
N GLU A 71 -1.28 16.61 -3.21
CA GLU A 71 -1.64 18.02 -3.44
C GLU A 71 -1.56 18.90 -2.18
N ASN A 72 -1.71 18.31 -1.01
CA ASN A 72 -1.62 19.02 0.27
C ASN A 72 -0.18 19.22 0.77
N GLY A 73 0.83 18.89 -0.05
CA GLY A 73 2.25 19.01 0.29
C GLY A 73 2.82 17.83 1.08
N ASP A 74 2.00 16.85 1.46
CA ASP A 74 2.49 15.61 2.09
C ASP A 74 3.23 14.75 1.05
N ILE A 75 4.14 13.90 1.52
CA ILE A 75 4.90 12.96 0.69
C ILE A 75 4.75 11.56 1.24
N THR A 76 4.40 10.61 0.38
CA THR A 76 4.54 9.18 0.67
C THR A 76 5.77 8.64 -0.03
N TRP A 77 6.69 8.08 0.75
CA TRP A 77 7.80 7.30 0.22
C TRP A 77 7.38 5.85 0.05
N GLY A 78 7.79 5.22 -1.04
CA GLY A 78 7.56 3.81 -1.30
C GLY A 78 8.85 3.06 -1.63
N ALA A 79 8.96 1.80 -1.20
CA ALA A 79 10.07 0.92 -1.58
C ALA A 79 9.65 -0.55 -1.60
N TRP A 80 10.05 -1.27 -2.65
CA TRP A 80 9.89 -2.71 -2.71
C TRP A 80 11.03 -3.40 -1.97
N ARG A 81 10.70 -4.34 -1.09
CA ARG A 81 11.65 -5.32 -0.56
C ARG A 81 11.95 -6.34 -1.64
N ARG A 82 13.19 -6.80 -1.79
CA ARG A 82 13.45 -7.96 -2.67
C ARG A 82 12.65 -9.19 -2.21
N PRO A 83 12.29 -10.09 -3.15
CA PRO A 83 11.66 -11.35 -2.80
C PRO A 83 12.52 -12.13 -1.79
N ILE A 84 11.86 -12.66 -0.77
CA ILE A 84 12.48 -13.51 0.22
C ILE A 84 11.65 -14.79 0.38
N TRP A 85 12.28 -15.82 0.92
CA TRP A 85 11.57 -16.99 1.40
C TRP A 85 11.04 -16.74 2.81
N ARG A 86 9.72 -16.86 2.97
CA ARG A 86 9.03 -16.87 4.26
C ARG A 86 8.73 -18.32 4.61
N GLY A 87 9.25 -18.75 5.76
CA GLY A 87 8.92 -20.03 6.37
C GLY A 87 8.39 -19.77 7.77
N ASP A 88 7.08 -19.82 7.90
CA ASP A 88 6.37 -19.75 9.17
C ASP A 88 5.17 -20.72 9.16
N SER A 89 4.41 -20.74 10.25
CA SER A 89 3.25 -21.62 10.45
C SER A 89 2.10 -21.41 9.45
N SER A 90 2.13 -20.34 8.65
CA SER A 90 1.20 -20.05 7.54
C SER A 90 1.62 -20.67 6.21
N GLY A 91 2.78 -21.33 6.19
CA GLY A 91 3.30 -22.13 5.09
C GLY A 91 4.45 -21.44 4.34
N ASP A 92 5.16 -22.27 3.56
CA ASP A 92 6.40 -21.88 2.90
C ASP A 92 6.12 -21.19 1.56
N GLY A 93 6.72 -20.02 1.33
CA GLY A 93 6.49 -19.28 0.09
C GLY A 93 7.55 -18.23 -0.21
N ILE A 94 7.56 -17.76 -1.46
CA ILE A 94 8.35 -16.59 -1.85
C ILE A 94 7.42 -15.38 -1.82
N GLU A 95 7.75 -14.38 -1.02
CA GLU A 95 6.98 -13.14 -0.92
C GLU A 95 7.86 -11.90 -1.11
N THR A 96 7.26 -10.88 -1.71
CA THR A 96 7.78 -9.52 -1.76
C THR A 96 6.82 -8.58 -1.04
N ALA A 97 7.30 -7.43 -0.60
CA ALA A 97 6.48 -6.44 0.07
C ALA A 97 6.78 -5.04 -0.46
N LEU A 98 5.74 -4.23 -0.64
CA LEU A 98 5.84 -2.80 -0.91
C LEU A 98 5.51 -2.03 0.36
N TYR A 99 6.51 -1.32 0.88
CA TYR A 99 6.37 -0.47 2.05
C TYR A 99 6.04 0.96 1.68
N PHE A 100 5.23 1.61 2.51
CA PHE A 100 4.89 3.02 2.41
C PHE A 100 5.18 3.74 3.71
N HIS A 101 5.75 4.95 3.62
CA HIS A 101 5.95 5.85 4.75
C HIS A 101 5.42 7.24 4.40
N ASP A 102 4.36 7.65 5.07
CA ASP A 102 3.71 8.94 4.85
C ASP A 102 4.32 10.00 5.77
N VAL A 103 4.70 11.11 5.16
CA VAL A 103 5.35 12.25 5.81
C VAL A 103 4.56 13.51 5.50
N SER A 104 4.26 14.32 6.53
CA SER A 104 3.61 15.61 6.33
C SER A 104 4.51 16.60 5.61
N GLY A 105 3.96 17.70 5.09
CA GLY A 105 4.77 18.81 4.57
C GLY A 105 5.77 19.42 5.56
N GLN A 106 5.63 19.14 6.87
CA GLN A 106 6.56 19.57 7.92
C GLN A 106 7.63 18.52 8.26
N GLY A 107 7.60 17.34 7.63
CA GLY A 107 8.55 16.25 7.88
C GLY A 107 8.12 15.26 8.97
N ASP A 108 6.91 15.40 9.54
CA ASP A 108 6.42 14.48 10.56
C ASP A 108 5.90 13.18 9.93
N GLN A 109 6.16 12.05 10.59
CA GLN A 109 5.49 10.80 10.23
C GLN A 109 3.99 10.91 10.53
N VAL A 110 3.18 10.63 9.52
CA VAL A 110 1.71 10.62 9.63
C VAL A 110 1.11 9.21 9.48
N GLY A 111 1.86 8.30 8.87
CA GLY A 111 1.48 6.89 8.82
C GLY A 111 2.48 6.03 8.05
N ARG A 112 2.19 4.74 8.01
CA ARG A 112 2.97 3.74 7.26
C ARG A 112 2.10 2.54 6.93
N SER A 113 2.43 1.84 5.86
CA SER A 113 1.71 0.63 5.47
C SER A 113 2.59 -0.33 4.68
N GLU A 114 2.06 -1.53 4.47
CA GLU A 114 2.68 -2.62 3.73
C GLU A 114 1.64 -3.31 2.85
N VAL A 115 1.99 -3.51 1.57
CA VAL A 115 1.34 -4.46 0.69
C VAL A 115 2.25 -5.67 0.55
N VAL A 116 1.72 -6.86 0.78
CA VAL A 116 2.42 -8.12 0.52
C VAL A 116 1.95 -8.70 -0.81
N TYR A 117 2.87 -9.32 -1.55
CA TYR A 117 2.57 -10.04 -2.78
C TYR A 117 3.32 -11.37 -2.81
N THR A 118 2.56 -12.45 -2.84
CA THR A 118 3.07 -13.84 -2.86
C THR A 118 3.36 -14.27 -4.29
N LEU A 119 4.61 -14.65 -4.56
CA LEU A 119 5.13 -15.07 -5.87
C LEU A 119 5.10 -16.59 -6.08
N GLY A 120 4.95 -17.37 -5.01
CA GLY A 120 4.85 -18.84 -5.01
C GLY A 120 4.39 -19.34 -3.63
N ASN A 121 3.55 -20.38 -3.59
CA ASN A 121 2.46 -20.46 -2.62
C ASN A 121 2.50 -21.57 -1.55
N SER A 122 1.80 -21.30 -0.43
CA SER A 122 1.15 -22.25 0.49
C SER A 122 -0.36 -22.01 0.73
N GLU A 123 -0.93 -20.82 0.49
CA GLU A 123 -2.39 -20.52 0.58
C GLU A 123 -2.99 -20.03 -0.76
N SER A 124 -3.88 -20.84 -1.37
CA SER A 124 -4.45 -20.61 -2.71
C SER A 124 -5.17 -19.27 -2.89
N PHE A 125 -5.64 -18.62 -1.82
CA PHE A 125 -6.30 -17.34 -1.95
C PHE A 125 -5.33 -16.23 -2.35
N PHE A 126 -4.21 -16.09 -1.65
CA PHE A 126 -3.30 -14.95 -1.80
C PHE A 126 -2.40 -15.04 -3.03
N GLU A 127 -2.41 -16.19 -3.70
CA GLU A 127 -1.67 -16.41 -4.93
C GLU A 127 -2.08 -15.37 -5.98
N ASP A 128 -1.09 -14.64 -6.49
CA ASP A 128 -1.28 -13.59 -7.49
C ASP A 128 -2.18 -12.41 -7.06
N LYS A 129 -2.52 -12.28 -5.77
CA LYS A 129 -3.34 -11.20 -5.22
C LYS A 129 -2.52 -10.36 -4.23
N PRO A 130 -2.12 -9.12 -4.57
CA PRO A 130 -1.47 -8.26 -3.58
C PRO A 130 -2.46 -7.82 -2.52
N TYR A 131 -2.07 -7.89 -1.25
CA TYR A 131 -2.96 -7.59 -0.12
C TYR A 131 -2.31 -6.65 0.89
N VAL A 132 -3.15 -5.86 1.56
CA VAL A 132 -2.69 -5.06 2.70
C VAL A 132 -2.51 -5.98 3.89
N GLU A 133 -1.28 -6.06 4.40
CA GLU A 133 -0.97 -6.80 5.63
C GLU A 133 -0.91 -5.86 6.83
N TYR A 134 -0.50 -4.61 6.61
CA TYR A 134 -0.32 -3.64 7.67
C TYR A 134 -0.62 -2.22 7.22
N SER A 135 -1.30 -1.45 8.06
CA SER A 135 -1.39 0.01 7.94
C SER A 135 -1.51 0.62 9.32
N GLU A 136 -0.87 1.76 9.52
CA GLU A 136 -0.94 2.53 10.75
C GLU A 136 -1.06 4.02 10.40
N THR A 137 -1.91 4.72 11.15
CA THR A 137 -2.09 6.17 11.07
C THR A 137 -1.84 6.75 12.45
N ALA A 138 -1.04 7.81 12.52
CA ALA A 138 -0.75 8.48 13.79
C ALA A 138 -2.06 8.94 14.47
N GLU A 139 -2.19 8.66 15.78
CA GLU A 139 -3.43 8.87 16.56
C GLU A 139 -4.02 10.27 16.40
N ARG A 140 -3.17 11.30 16.48
CA ARG A 140 -3.56 12.73 16.38
C ARG A 140 -4.28 13.12 15.08
N ILE A 141 -4.25 12.28 14.06
CA ILE A 141 -4.87 12.53 12.75
C ILE A 141 -5.78 11.38 12.29
N GLN A 142 -6.06 10.40 13.15
CA GLN A 142 -7.07 9.39 12.87
C GLN A 142 -8.44 10.05 12.63
N GLY A 143 -9.28 9.41 11.80
CA GLY A 143 -10.59 9.97 11.41
C GLY A 143 -10.54 11.06 10.33
N ARG A 144 -9.36 11.57 9.95
CA ARG A 144 -9.20 12.58 8.88
C ARG A 144 -9.18 12.00 7.45
N GLY A 145 -9.55 10.72 7.29
CA GLY A 145 -9.60 10.02 6.01
C GLY A 145 -8.23 9.71 5.37
N LEU A 146 -7.15 9.76 6.15
CA LEU A 146 -5.81 9.41 5.66
C LEU A 146 -5.70 7.91 5.38
N ASP A 147 -6.32 7.08 6.21
CA ASP A 147 -6.48 5.64 6.02
C ASP A 147 -7.15 5.29 4.69
N LEU A 148 -8.25 5.98 4.36
CA LEU A 148 -8.96 5.80 3.09
C LEU A 148 -8.12 6.24 1.89
N ARG A 149 -7.51 7.42 1.98
CA ARG A 149 -6.61 7.93 0.94
C ARG A 149 -5.44 6.99 0.69
N ARG A 150 -4.92 6.39 1.77
CA ARG A 150 -3.83 5.42 1.73
C ARG A 150 -4.22 4.16 0.98
N LEU A 151 -5.36 3.55 1.31
CA LEU A 151 -5.86 2.39 0.56
C LEU A 151 -6.01 2.70 -0.93
N VAL A 152 -6.46 3.90 -1.29
CA VAL A 152 -6.60 4.32 -2.70
C VAL A 152 -5.24 4.42 -3.40
N TYR A 153 -4.24 5.10 -2.83
CA TYR A 153 -2.93 5.19 -3.49
C TYR A 153 -2.20 3.83 -3.48
N MET A 154 -2.42 2.98 -2.47
CA MET A 154 -1.85 1.63 -2.43
C MET A 154 -2.46 0.77 -3.55
N ASN A 155 -3.76 0.89 -3.81
CA ASN A 155 -4.41 0.22 -4.93
C ASN A 155 -3.88 0.75 -6.28
N ALA A 156 -3.68 2.06 -6.41
CA ALA A 156 -3.06 2.63 -7.61
C ALA A 156 -1.64 2.09 -7.83
N ALA A 157 -0.84 1.98 -6.76
CA ALA A 157 0.49 1.39 -6.82
C ALA A 157 0.44 -0.09 -7.23
N CYS A 158 -0.49 -0.90 -6.69
CA CYS A 158 -0.66 -2.29 -7.09
C CYS A 158 -1.02 -2.44 -8.57
N ASN A 159 -1.96 -1.62 -9.06
CA ASN A 159 -2.36 -1.66 -10.46
C ASN A 159 -1.22 -1.19 -11.37
N PHE A 160 -0.47 -0.17 -10.96
CA PHE A 160 0.64 0.37 -11.72
C PHE A 160 1.82 -0.62 -11.82
N PHE A 161 2.25 -1.18 -10.69
CA PHE A 161 3.44 -2.02 -10.61
C PHE A 161 3.19 -3.49 -10.94
N LEU A 162 2.03 -4.02 -10.56
CA LEU A 162 1.71 -5.45 -10.70
C LEU A 162 0.63 -5.71 -11.74
N GLY A 163 -0.12 -4.69 -12.19
CA GLY A 163 -1.32 -4.90 -13.01
C GLY A 163 -2.44 -5.62 -12.24
N ARG A 164 -2.44 -5.50 -10.90
CA ARG A 164 -3.36 -6.22 -10.01
C ARG A 164 -4.09 -5.27 -9.06
N ARG A 165 -5.30 -5.64 -8.67
CA ARG A 165 -6.12 -4.95 -7.67
C ARG A 165 -5.64 -5.27 -6.26
N LEU A 166 -5.82 -4.33 -5.34
CA LEU A 166 -5.49 -4.51 -3.94
C LEU A 166 -6.61 -5.24 -3.18
N TYR A 167 -6.21 -6.22 -2.38
CA TYR A 167 -7.06 -7.01 -1.50
C TYR A 167 -6.81 -6.69 -0.01
N SER A 168 -7.75 -7.04 0.87
CA SER A 168 -7.52 -7.09 2.31
C SER A 168 -7.01 -8.48 2.73
N SER A 169 -6.14 -8.57 3.75
CA SER A 169 -5.92 -9.82 4.49
C SER A 169 -6.81 -9.91 5.73
N ASP A 170 -7.05 -11.13 6.21
CA ASP A 170 -7.83 -11.35 7.44
C ASP A 170 -7.10 -10.76 8.65
N ILE A 171 -5.77 -10.89 8.69
CA ILE A 171 -4.92 -10.29 9.72
C ILE A 171 -5.13 -8.78 9.76
N PHE A 172 -5.11 -8.12 8.61
CA PHE A 172 -5.34 -6.68 8.52
C PHE A 172 -6.73 -6.26 9.01
N LEU A 173 -7.76 -7.08 8.77
CA LEU A 173 -9.12 -6.79 9.17
C LEU A 173 -9.40 -7.06 10.65
N THR A 174 -8.70 -8.03 11.25
CA THR A 174 -9.01 -8.58 12.58
C THR A 174 -8.03 -8.17 13.68
N HIS A 175 -6.76 -7.92 13.36
CA HIS A 175 -5.75 -7.53 14.34
C HIS A 175 -5.55 -6.01 14.39
N PRO A 176 -6.02 -5.32 15.45
CA PRO A 176 -5.69 -3.92 15.67
C PRO A 176 -4.22 -3.81 16.10
N VAL A 177 -3.37 -3.19 15.28
CA VAL A 177 -1.98 -2.93 15.71
C VAL A 177 -1.88 -1.68 16.61
N SER A 178 -2.94 -0.88 16.71
CA SER A 178 -3.07 0.18 17.71
C SER A 178 -4.54 0.61 17.84
N GLY A 179 -5.16 0.34 18.99
CA GLY A 179 -6.30 1.08 19.50
C GLY A 179 -7.69 0.85 18.89
N GLU A 180 -7.85 0.64 17.58
CA GLU A 180 -9.20 0.56 16.99
C GLU A 180 -9.32 -0.35 15.75
N ARG A 181 -10.54 -0.90 15.55
CA ARG A 181 -11.02 -1.62 14.35
C ARG A 181 -11.18 -0.69 13.14
N VAL A 182 -10.20 0.17 12.87
CA VAL A 182 -10.27 1.19 11.81
C VAL A 182 -10.30 0.53 10.43
N HIS A 183 -9.54 -0.55 10.24
CA HIS A 183 -9.30 -1.15 8.92
C HIS A 183 -10.56 -1.70 8.24
N LYS A 184 -11.40 -2.45 8.97
CA LYS A 184 -12.66 -2.96 8.42
C LYS A 184 -13.59 -1.82 8.01
N ARG A 185 -13.75 -0.79 8.85
CA ARG A 185 -14.59 0.38 8.56
C ARG A 185 -14.10 1.15 7.33
N SER A 186 -12.79 1.25 7.13
CA SER A 186 -12.22 1.87 5.93
C SER A 186 -12.65 1.11 4.67
N TRP A 187 -12.58 -0.23 4.69
CA TRP A 187 -13.03 -1.06 3.56
C TRP A 187 -14.54 -0.99 3.34
N GLU A 188 -15.35 -1.11 4.39
CA GLU A 188 -16.81 -0.94 4.30
C GLU A 188 -17.17 0.42 3.71
N ARG A 189 -16.44 1.48 4.07
CA ARG A 189 -16.64 2.80 3.47
C ARG A 189 -16.28 2.80 1.98
N LEU A 190 -15.18 2.18 1.57
CA LEU A 190 -14.83 2.05 0.15
C LEU A 190 -15.89 1.27 -0.64
N VAL A 191 -16.53 0.26 -0.04
CA VAL A 191 -17.66 -0.46 -0.63
C VAL A 191 -18.87 0.47 -0.81
N LEU A 192 -19.23 1.25 0.23
CA LEU A 192 -20.33 2.22 0.15
C LEU A 192 -20.10 3.32 -0.90
N GLU A 193 -18.84 3.70 -1.11
CA GLU A 193 -18.44 4.68 -2.13
C GLU A 193 -18.35 4.04 -3.54
N GLY A 194 -18.59 2.73 -3.64
CA GLY A 194 -18.56 1.97 -4.89
C GLY A 194 -17.17 1.90 -5.50
N LEU A 195 -16.13 1.85 -4.66
CA LEU A 195 -14.72 1.70 -5.03
C LEU A 195 -14.20 0.28 -4.80
N ALA A 196 -14.83 -0.46 -3.91
CA ALA A 196 -14.49 -1.81 -3.53
C ALA A 196 -15.74 -2.70 -3.49
N GLU A 197 -15.54 -4.01 -3.40
CA GLU A 197 -16.57 -5.01 -3.17
C GLU A 197 -16.15 -5.94 -2.03
N ARG A 198 -17.15 -6.50 -1.35
CA ARG A 198 -16.94 -7.57 -0.36
C ARG A 198 -16.87 -8.91 -1.08
N LEU A 199 -15.95 -9.76 -0.68
CA LEU A 199 -15.81 -11.14 -1.11
C LEU A 199 -16.22 -12.04 0.06
N ASP A 200 -17.18 -12.92 -0.20
CA ASP A 200 -17.58 -13.96 0.74
C ASP A 200 -16.75 -15.22 0.41
N GLU A 201 -15.67 -15.46 1.17
CA GLU A 201 -14.78 -16.61 0.97
C GLU A 201 -14.76 -17.53 2.21
N GLY A 202 -15.59 -18.57 2.17
CA GLY A 202 -15.72 -19.49 3.29
C GLY A 202 -16.21 -18.75 4.55
N GLU A 203 -15.45 -18.85 5.64
CA GLU A 203 -15.76 -18.20 6.92
C GLU A 203 -15.16 -16.79 7.06
N HIS A 204 -14.35 -16.34 6.10
CA HIS A 204 -13.63 -15.07 6.19
C HIS A 204 -14.29 -13.98 5.32
N GLU A 205 -14.50 -12.81 5.92
CA GLU A 205 -14.94 -11.62 5.20
C GLU A 205 -13.73 -10.89 4.64
N ARG A 206 -13.70 -10.72 3.32
CA ARG A 206 -12.59 -10.04 2.62
C ARG A 206 -13.13 -8.94 1.72
N TYR A 207 -12.23 -8.05 1.29
CA TYR A 207 -12.54 -6.95 0.40
C TYR A 207 -11.50 -6.84 -0.71
N VAL A 208 -11.94 -6.34 -1.86
CA VAL A 208 -11.09 -6.04 -3.00
C VAL A 208 -11.54 -4.74 -3.64
N PHE A 209 -10.59 -3.93 -4.12
CA PHE A 209 -10.92 -2.82 -5.01
C PHE A 209 -11.58 -3.33 -6.30
N LEU A 210 -12.47 -2.54 -6.90
CA LEU A 210 -12.98 -2.81 -8.23
C LEU A 210 -11.92 -2.50 -9.30
N GLU A 211 -12.12 -3.01 -10.52
CA GLU A 211 -11.23 -2.75 -11.66
C GLU A 211 -11.07 -1.25 -11.93
N PRO A 212 -9.86 -0.73 -12.24
CA PRO A 212 -9.62 0.70 -12.42
C PRO A 212 -10.60 1.38 -13.38
N ARG A 213 -10.91 0.72 -14.52
CA ARG A 213 -11.86 1.22 -15.52
C ARG A 213 -13.28 1.45 -14.97
N MET A 214 -13.67 0.76 -13.89
CA MET A 214 -14.98 0.90 -13.26
C MET A 214 -15.03 2.05 -12.26
N ILE A 215 -13.89 2.40 -11.65
CA ILE A 215 -13.82 3.32 -10.51
C ILE A 215 -13.06 4.61 -10.78
N GLN A 216 -12.39 4.76 -11.93
CA GLN A 216 -11.50 5.89 -12.21
C GLN A 216 -12.12 7.26 -11.91
N TRP A 217 -13.35 7.52 -12.40
CA TRP A 217 -14.05 8.78 -12.14
C TRP A 217 -14.52 8.94 -10.69
N ARG A 218 -14.81 7.82 -10.02
CA ARG A 218 -15.23 7.80 -8.61
C ARG A 218 -14.06 8.11 -7.68
N VAL A 219 -12.87 7.63 -8.01
CA VAL A 219 -11.64 7.88 -7.24
C VAL A 219 -11.38 9.38 -7.11
N GLY A 220 -11.40 10.13 -8.22
CA GLY A 220 -11.21 11.58 -8.18
C GLY A 220 -12.25 12.27 -7.29
N THR A 221 -13.53 12.01 -7.54
CA THR A 221 -14.63 12.59 -6.74
C THR A 221 -14.53 12.22 -5.26
N PHE A 222 -14.14 10.99 -4.94
CA PHE A 222 -13.96 10.52 -3.58
C PHE A 222 -12.81 11.25 -2.88
N LEU A 223 -11.67 11.40 -3.55
CA LEU A 223 -10.52 12.13 -3.01
C LEU A 223 -10.85 13.61 -2.75
N GLU A 224 -11.60 14.27 -3.64
CA GLU A 224 -12.10 15.63 -3.41
C GLU A 224 -12.99 15.72 -2.15
N ARG A 225 -13.91 14.77 -1.97
CA ARG A 225 -14.75 14.73 -0.75
C ARG A 225 -13.93 14.54 0.52
N LEU A 226 -12.83 13.78 0.47
CA LEU A 226 -11.93 13.63 1.61
C LEU A 226 -11.19 14.93 1.96
N LYS A 227 -10.89 15.81 0.98
CA LYS A 227 -10.27 17.12 1.23
C LYS A 227 -11.20 18.04 2.03
N GLY A 228 -12.47 18.09 1.66
CA GLY A 228 -13.48 18.95 2.30
C GLY A 228 -13.73 18.67 3.79
N ARG A 229 -13.32 17.51 4.30
CA ARG A 229 -13.42 17.16 5.73
C ARG A 229 -12.37 17.84 6.62
N ARG A 230 -11.35 18.50 6.05
CA ARG A 230 -10.35 19.27 6.82
C ARG A 230 -10.89 20.59 7.39
N SER A 231 -12.04 21.09 6.92
CA SER A 231 -12.52 22.45 7.21
C SER A 231 -13.60 22.53 8.31
N ALA A 232 -13.99 21.40 8.90
CA ALA A 232 -14.98 21.34 9.97
C ALA A 232 -14.32 20.77 11.24
N GLY A 233 -13.57 21.62 11.94
CA GLY A 233 -12.90 21.30 13.19
C GLY A 233 -12.39 22.57 13.84
#